data_AF-A0A495Q8Z3-F1
#
_entry.id   AF-A0A495Q8Z3-F1
#
_cell.length_a   1.000
_cell.length_b   1.000
_cell.length_c   1.000
_cell.angle_alpha   90.00
_cell.angle_beta   90.00
_cell.angle_gamma   90.00
#
_symmetry.space_group_name_H-M   'P 1'
#
loop_
_entity.id
_entity.type
_entity.pdbx_description
1 polymer ?
#
loop_
_entity_poly.entity_id
_entity_poly.type
_entity_poly.pdbx_seq_one_letter_code
_entity_poly.pdbx_strand_id
1 'polypeptide(L)'
;MDDLEVRRLPGDLARLFDPSGHGGGFGGRAVDAAERTLSVPLPDGDLVWPDPGYPQRLLPLRPAFWLSEQPVHGDLWAGLRAEHARSGLWPLLMDETDQPWASGQIAPEPVTEVGNYVPQAFMSEVWSDWAEQAAPEDLDDLAPFGRHCPGLAPPGVPVDDPDTVADRYARALAERGLSLGLVAVERGADAVAAVGWQGALNHNEWTAPLAAVLRGWEDRFGARVVALGFNTLELSVAAPPITTRHAVHVAAEHWAFCPDILFQGPGTLAGYAEEIRGKTNWSFWWD
;
A
#
# COMPACT_ATOMS: atom_id res chain seq x y z
N MET A 1 -11.85 -35.83 -1.56
CA MET A 1 -11.40 -35.74 -0.15
C MET A 1 -9.92 -35.49 -0.29
N ASP A 2 -9.58 -34.23 -0.56
CA ASP A 2 -8.21 -33.81 -0.83
C ASP A 2 -7.67 -33.30 0.51
N ASP A 3 -6.73 -34.04 1.08
CA ASP A 3 -6.02 -33.62 2.29
C ASP A 3 -5.20 -32.38 1.91
N LEU A 4 -5.74 -31.19 2.21
CA LEU A 4 -4.97 -29.97 2.27
C LEU A 4 -3.88 -30.18 3.33
N GLU A 5 -2.68 -30.59 2.92
CA GLU A 5 -1.51 -30.63 3.79
C GLU A 5 -1.34 -29.24 4.43
N VAL A 6 -1.69 -29.14 5.71
CA VAL A 6 -1.47 -27.95 6.52
C VAL A 6 0.03 -27.82 6.72
N ARG A 7 0.69 -27.05 5.84
CA ARG A 7 2.12 -26.78 5.91
C ARG A 7 2.36 -25.57 6.79
N ARG A 8 3.25 -25.72 7.78
CA ARG A 8 3.80 -24.58 8.55
C ARG A 8 4.53 -23.63 7.60
N LEU A 9 4.70 -22.38 8.02
CA LEU A 9 5.52 -21.43 7.26
C LEU A 9 6.91 -22.04 6.92
N PRO A 10 7.35 -21.95 5.65
CA PRO A 10 8.73 -22.26 5.27
C PRO A 10 9.74 -21.55 6.16
N GLY A 11 10.79 -22.28 6.57
CA GLY A 11 11.58 -22.02 7.80
C GLY A 11 11.91 -20.56 8.09
N ASP A 12 12.54 -19.86 7.15
CA ASP A 12 13.02 -18.50 7.36
C ASP A 12 11.90 -17.43 7.40
N LEU A 13 10.72 -17.69 6.83
CA LEU A 13 9.62 -16.71 6.81
C LEU A 13 9.08 -16.38 8.20
N ALA A 14 9.20 -17.30 9.16
CA ALA A 14 8.82 -17.03 10.54
C ALA A 14 9.58 -15.84 11.15
N ARG A 15 10.78 -15.52 10.61
CA ARG A 15 11.63 -14.41 11.05
C ARG A 15 11.07 -13.03 10.67
N LEU A 16 10.09 -12.97 9.78
CA LEU A 16 9.39 -11.73 9.45
C LEU A 16 8.48 -11.26 10.60
N PHE A 17 8.00 -12.19 11.43
CA PHE A 17 7.10 -11.90 12.53
C PHE A 17 7.87 -11.49 13.79
N ASP A 18 7.23 -10.69 14.66
CA ASP A 18 7.82 -10.29 15.93
C ASP A 18 7.74 -11.47 16.91
N PRO A 19 8.88 -12.01 17.42
CA PRO A 19 8.87 -13.14 18.34
C PRO A 19 8.26 -12.80 19.71
N SER A 20 8.10 -11.51 20.04
CA SER A 20 7.53 -11.08 21.32
C SER A 20 6.00 -11.15 21.35
N GLY A 21 5.33 -11.44 20.23
CA GLY A 21 3.86 -11.52 20.16
C GLY A 21 3.14 -10.19 20.37
N HIS A 22 3.84 -9.06 20.42
CA HIS A 22 3.25 -7.72 20.55
C HIS A 22 2.78 -7.16 19.20
N GLY A 23 2.16 -8.00 18.39
CA GLY A 23 1.42 -7.57 17.21
C GLY A 23 0.13 -6.88 17.64
N GLY A 24 0.14 -5.54 17.58
CA GLY A 24 -1.03 -4.71 17.28
C GLY A 24 -2.30 -4.85 18.13
N GLY A 25 -2.54 -3.88 19.00
CA GLY A 25 -3.90 -3.40 19.31
C GLY A 25 -4.73 -4.17 20.34
N PHE A 26 -5.39 -3.42 21.22
CA PHE A 26 -6.35 -3.94 22.19
C PHE A 26 -7.50 -4.70 21.49
N GLY A 27 -7.48 -6.04 21.52
CA GLY A 27 -8.66 -6.87 21.28
C GLY A 27 -8.51 -8.04 20.29
N GLY A 28 -7.40 -8.13 19.55
CA GLY A 28 -7.11 -9.26 18.64
C GLY A 28 -6.24 -10.32 19.31
N ARG A 29 -6.57 -11.60 19.15
CA ARG A 29 -5.71 -12.70 19.60
C ARG A 29 -4.55 -12.83 18.60
N ALA A 30 -3.37 -12.33 18.95
CA ALA A 30 -2.17 -12.47 18.11
C ALA A 30 -1.94 -13.96 17.81
N VAL A 31 -1.99 -14.34 16.53
CA VAL A 31 -1.66 -15.70 16.09
C VAL A 31 -0.14 -15.82 16.19
N ASP A 32 0.32 -16.73 17.07
CA ASP A 32 1.74 -17.03 17.26
C ASP A 32 2.34 -17.43 15.91
N ALA A 33 3.58 -17.00 15.63
CA ALA A 33 4.29 -17.39 14.42
C ALA A 33 4.34 -18.92 14.24
N ALA A 34 4.31 -19.68 15.35
CA ALA A 34 4.26 -21.13 15.37
C ALA A 34 2.94 -21.75 14.86
N GLU A 35 1.84 -20.99 14.83
CA GLU A 35 0.51 -21.43 14.39
C GLU A 35 0.18 -21.01 12.95
N ARG A 36 1.03 -20.19 12.32
CA ARG A 36 0.84 -19.71 10.94
C ARG A 36 1.14 -20.80 9.92
N THR A 37 0.32 -20.84 8.88
CA THR A 37 0.37 -21.89 7.85
C THR A 37 0.33 -21.29 6.46
N LEU A 38 1.07 -21.90 5.53
CA LEU A 38 1.06 -21.55 4.12
C LEU A 38 1.11 -22.82 3.27
N SER A 39 0.04 -23.13 2.54
CA SER A 39 -0.04 -24.31 1.66
C SER A 39 0.44 -24.03 0.23
N VAL A 40 0.31 -22.80 -0.26
CA VAL A 40 0.81 -22.38 -1.57
C VAL A 40 2.35 -22.53 -1.62
N PRO A 41 2.90 -23.26 -2.60
CA PRO A 41 4.34 -23.39 -2.76
C PRO A 41 4.95 -22.05 -3.19
N LEU A 42 6.09 -21.70 -2.60
CA LEU A 42 6.86 -20.52 -2.97
C LEU A 42 7.98 -20.89 -3.96
N PRO A 43 8.29 -20.02 -4.92
CA PRO A 43 9.50 -20.15 -5.72
C PRO A 43 10.75 -19.86 -4.87
N ASP A 44 11.92 -20.00 -5.46
CA ASP A 44 13.18 -19.58 -4.82
C ASP A 44 13.16 -18.07 -4.52
N GLY A 45 13.76 -17.68 -3.41
CA GLY A 45 13.76 -16.31 -2.92
C GLY A 45 14.36 -16.16 -1.53
N ASP A 46 14.67 -14.92 -1.17
CA ASP A 46 15.45 -14.57 0.01
C ASP A 46 14.74 -13.56 0.91
N LEU A 47 15.13 -13.55 2.19
CA LEU A 47 14.75 -12.51 3.12
C LEU A 47 15.53 -11.23 2.84
N VAL A 48 14.82 -10.11 2.64
CA VAL A 48 15.42 -8.80 2.46
C VAL A 48 15.59 -8.12 3.82
N TRP A 49 16.84 -7.73 4.11
CA TRP A 49 17.20 -6.97 5.30
C TRP A 49 17.37 -5.50 4.95
N PRO A 50 16.97 -4.57 5.84
CA PRO A 50 17.36 -3.18 5.71
C PRO A 50 18.88 -3.06 5.72
N ASP A 51 19.42 -2.37 4.72
CA ASP A 51 20.85 -2.08 4.59
C ASP A 51 21.30 -1.27 5.81
N PRO A 52 22.27 -1.76 6.61
CA PRO A 52 22.81 -1.03 7.75
C PRO A 52 23.36 0.36 7.40
N GLY A 53 23.79 0.57 6.15
CA GLY A 53 24.29 1.84 5.63
C GLY A 53 23.21 2.79 5.09
N TYR A 54 21.98 2.33 4.91
CA TYR A 54 20.88 3.16 4.43
C TYR A 54 20.32 4.02 5.58
N PRO A 55 19.96 5.30 5.34
CA PRO A 55 19.41 6.16 6.38
C PRO A 55 18.14 5.56 7.00
N GLN A 56 18.25 5.17 8.27
CA GLN A 56 17.14 4.60 9.03
C GLN A 56 17.20 5.06 10.48
N ARG A 57 16.03 5.25 11.09
CA ARG A 57 15.90 5.74 12.48
C ARG A 57 15.91 4.63 13.51
N LEU A 58 15.61 3.40 13.08
CA LEU A 58 15.51 2.22 13.91
C LEU A 58 16.59 1.22 13.53
N LEU A 59 17.07 0.46 14.52
CA LEU A 59 17.97 -0.65 14.27
C LEU A 59 17.18 -1.81 13.63
N PRO A 60 17.63 -2.37 12.50
CA PRO A 60 16.96 -3.51 11.89
C PRO A 60 17.16 -4.75 12.76
N LEU A 61 16.09 -5.16 13.44
CA LEU A 61 16.10 -6.36 14.30
C LEU A 61 15.66 -7.63 13.56
N ARG A 62 15.09 -7.47 12.37
CA ARG A 62 14.50 -8.54 11.56
C ARG A 62 14.49 -8.18 10.07
N PRO A 63 14.35 -9.15 9.16
CA PRO A 63 14.09 -8.88 7.76
C PRO A 63 12.74 -8.14 7.59
N ALA A 64 12.64 -7.32 6.55
CA ALA A 64 11.44 -6.53 6.26
C ALA A 64 10.39 -7.35 5.50
N PHE A 65 10.82 -8.10 4.48
CA PHE A 65 9.98 -8.96 3.64
C PHE A 65 10.81 -10.09 3.04
N TRP A 66 10.14 -11.09 2.47
CA TRP A 66 10.76 -12.09 1.59
C TRP A 66 10.52 -11.69 0.14
N LEU A 67 11.49 -11.92 -0.74
CA LEU A 67 11.47 -11.55 -2.16
C LEU A 67 11.80 -12.76 -3.03
N SER A 68 11.00 -13.04 -4.06
CA SER A 68 11.30 -14.09 -5.04
C SER A 68 12.47 -13.70 -5.94
N GLU A 69 13.29 -14.68 -6.34
CA GLU A 69 14.41 -14.45 -7.26
C GLU A 69 13.96 -14.15 -8.68
N GLN A 70 12.78 -14.64 -9.06
CA GLN A 70 12.23 -14.53 -10.40
C GLN A 70 10.83 -13.91 -10.38
N PRO A 71 10.42 -13.26 -11.48
CA PRO A 71 9.05 -12.80 -11.66
C PRO A 71 8.02 -13.93 -11.49
N VAL A 72 6.84 -13.58 -11.00
CA VAL A 72 5.75 -14.54 -10.74
C VAL A 72 4.52 -14.27 -11.59
N HIS A 73 3.68 -15.30 -11.77
CA HIS A 73 2.34 -15.13 -12.33
C HIS A 73 1.36 -14.61 -11.28
N GLY A 74 0.36 -13.82 -11.71
CA GLY A 74 -0.62 -13.26 -10.79
C GLY A 74 -1.53 -14.29 -10.10
N ASP A 75 -1.65 -15.52 -10.62
CA ASP A 75 -2.35 -16.60 -9.91
C ASP A 75 -1.63 -17.03 -8.63
N LEU A 76 -0.29 -16.95 -8.59
CA LEU A 76 0.47 -17.18 -7.36
C LEU A 76 0.16 -16.09 -6.34
N TRP A 77 0.15 -14.82 -6.77
CA TRP A 77 -0.23 -13.69 -5.92
C TRP A 77 -1.63 -13.88 -5.33
N ALA A 78 -2.61 -14.24 -6.15
CA ALA A 78 -4.00 -14.46 -5.72
C ALA A 78 -4.11 -15.64 -4.72
N GLY A 79 -3.38 -16.72 -4.97
CA GLY A 79 -3.30 -17.86 -4.04
C GLY A 79 -2.78 -17.47 -2.68
N LEU A 80 -1.67 -16.70 -2.63
CA LEU A 80 -1.05 -16.23 -1.39
C LEU A 80 -1.96 -15.25 -0.64
N ARG A 81 -2.61 -14.33 -1.36
CA ARG A 81 -3.57 -13.39 -0.76
C ARG A 81 -4.76 -14.12 -0.14
N ALA A 82 -5.26 -15.18 -0.77
CA ALA A 82 -6.30 -16.04 -0.18
C ALA A 82 -5.85 -16.77 1.10
N GLU A 83 -4.54 -16.91 1.32
CA GLU A 83 -3.96 -17.46 2.55
C GLU A 83 -3.61 -16.40 3.60
N HIS A 84 -3.74 -15.10 3.29
CA HIS A 84 -3.27 -14.01 4.14
C HIS A 84 -3.84 -14.08 5.56
N ALA A 85 -5.13 -14.39 5.74
CA ALA A 85 -5.73 -14.48 7.07
C ALA A 85 -5.11 -15.58 7.97
N ARG A 86 -4.54 -16.64 7.37
CA ARG A 86 -3.89 -17.76 8.11
C ARG A 86 -2.37 -17.65 8.17
N SER A 87 -1.75 -17.04 7.15
CA SER A 87 -0.29 -16.85 7.10
C SER A 87 0.14 -15.53 7.75
N GLY A 88 -0.70 -14.50 7.66
CA GLY A 88 -0.38 -13.07 7.86
C GLY A 88 0.74 -12.54 6.98
N LEU A 89 0.96 -13.18 5.83
CA LEU A 89 1.87 -12.72 4.80
C LEU A 89 1.05 -12.08 3.68
N TRP A 90 1.15 -10.76 3.56
CA TRP A 90 0.51 -10.03 2.46
C TRP A 90 1.42 -10.08 1.23
N PRO A 91 0.92 -10.52 0.07
CA PRO A 91 1.71 -10.53 -1.15
C PRO A 91 1.75 -9.14 -1.81
N LEU A 92 2.91 -8.77 -2.32
CA LEU A 92 3.13 -7.57 -3.13
C LEU A 92 3.82 -7.97 -4.43
N LEU A 93 3.43 -7.36 -5.54
CA LEU A 93 4.26 -7.36 -6.75
C LEU A 93 5.30 -6.24 -6.60
N MET A 94 6.56 -6.59 -6.79
CA MET A 94 7.70 -5.72 -6.54
C MET A 94 8.35 -5.38 -7.88
N ASP A 95 8.27 -4.12 -8.29
CA ASP A 95 8.92 -3.62 -9.50
C ASP A 95 10.38 -3.28 -9.21
N GLU A 96 11.30 -3.96 -9.89
CA GLU A 96 12.74 -3.86 -9.66
C GLU A 96 13.46 -3.03 -10.73
N THR A 97 12.72 -2.39 -11.65
CA THR A 97 13.30 -1.74 -12.85
C THR A 97 14.28 -0.61 -12.53
N ASP A 98 13.93 0.25 -11.57
CA ASP A 98 14.74 1.43 -11.22
C ASP A 98 15.74 1.11 -10.12
N GLN A 99 15.35 0.26 -9.18
CA GLN A 99 16.18 -0.15 -8.07
C GLN A 99 15.86 -1.57 -7.60
N PRO A 100 16.87 -2.45 -7.44
CA PRO A 100 16.64 -3.79 -6.92
C PRO A 100 16.24 -3.75 -5.44
N TRP A 101 15.15 -4.42 -5.11
CA TRP A 101 14.67 -4.52 -3.73
C TRP A 101 15.61 -5.31 -2.83
N ALA A 102 16.34 -6.27 -3.41
CA ALA A 102 17.38 -7.03 -2.74
C ALA A 102 18.54 -6.16 -2.19
N SER A 103 18.67 -4.90 -2.63
CA SER A 103 19.64 -3.96 -2.07
C SER A 103 19.36 -3.56 -0.62
N GLY A 104 18.12 -3.73 -0.15
CA GLY A 104 17.75 -3.43 1.23
C GLY A 104 17.72 -1.92 1.54
N GLN A 105 17.67 -1.05 0.53
CA GLN A 105 17.54 0.40 0.74
C GLN A 105 16.11 0.79 1.13
N ILE A 106 15.73 0.38 2.34
CA ILE A 106 14.41 0.49 2.93
C ILE A 106 14.58 0.90 4.39
N ALA A 107 13.57 1.56 4.95
CA ALA A 107 13.56 1.98 6.35
C ALA A 107 12.25 1.57 7.03
N PRO A 108 12.10 0.29 7.45
CA PRO A 108 10.87 -0.21 8.06
C PRO A 108 10.43 0.59 9.28
N GLU A 109 9.14 0.87 9.35
CA GLU A 109 8.50 1.56 10.46
C GLU A 109 7.61 0.59 11.27
N PRO A 110 7.46 0.77 12.59
CA PRO A 110 6.59 -0.07 13.37
C PRO A 110 5.13 0.14 12.94
N VAL A 111 4.47 -0.93 12.49
CA VAL A 111 3.05 -0.89 12.06
C VAL A 111 2.11 -0.38 13.15
N THR A 112 2.51 -0.49 14.42
CA THR A 112 1.77 0.08 15.56
C THR A 112 1.68 1.60 15.50
N GLU A 113 2.68 2.29 14.93
CA GLU A 113 2.69 3.75 14.78
C GLU A 113 1.67 4.24 13.77
N VAL A 114 1.27 3.41 12.80
CA VAL A 114 0.22 3.76 11.82
C VAL A 114 -1.09 4.13 12.52
N GLY A 115 -1.38 3.51 13.67
CA GLY A 115 -2.57 3.82 14.47
C GLY A 115 -2.57 5.20 15.13
N ASN A 116 -1.41 5.88 15.17
CA ASN A 116 -1.28 7.21 15.75
C ASN A 116 -1.68 8.34 14.78
N TYR A 117 -1.86 8.02 13.49
CA TYR A 117 -2.18 9.00 12.45
C TYR A 117 -3.65 8.96 12.07
N VAL A 118 -4.22 10.15 11.82
CA VAL A 118 -5.59 10.34 11.37
C VAL A 118 -5.56 10.82 9.92
N PRO A 119 -6.13 10.09 8.94
CA PRO A 119 -6.05 10.46 7.52
C PRO A 119 -6.60 11.87 7.21
N GLN A 120 -7.67 12.25 7.89
CA GLN A 120 -8.24 13.60 7.78
C GLN A 120 -7.25 14.68 8.24
N ALA A 121 -6.49 14.42 9.32
CA ALA A 121 -5.51 15.38 9.83
C ALA A 121 -4.34 15.53 8.86
N PHE A 122 -3.82 14.42 8.34
CA PHE A 122 -2.80 14.41 7.29
C PHE A 122 -3.24 15.25 6.07
N MET A 123 -4.44 14.99 5.54
CA MET A 123 -4.96 15.74 4.40
C MET A 123 -5.10 17.23 4.71
N SER A 124 -5.58 17.60 5.91
CA SER A 124 -5.75 18.99 6.31
C SER A 124 -4.42 19.72 6.49
N GLU A 125 -3.39 19.05 6.99
CA GLU A 125 -2.04 19.60 7.13
C GLU A 125 -1.42 19.90 5.76
N VAL A 126 -1.37 18.91 4.86
CA VAL A 126 -0.87 19.08 3.49
C VAL A 126 -1.61 20.22 2.76
N TRP A 127 -2.93 20.28 2.92
CA TRP A 127 -3.74 21.33 2.28
C TRP A 127 -3.44 22.72 2.86
N SER A 128 -3.25 22.82 4.18
CA SER A 128 -2.93 24.09 4.85
C SER A 128 -1.58 24.62 4.39
N ASP A 129 -0.56 23.76 4.41
CA ASP A 129 0.81 24.12 4.02
C ASP A 129 0.89 24.57 2.57
N TRP A 130 0.18 23.88 1.67
CA TRP A 130 0.05 24.31 0.28
C TRP A 130 -0.71 25.64 0.17
N ALA A 131 -1.84 25.79 0.86
CA ALA A 131 -2.67 27.00 0.77
C ALA A 131 -1.93 28.26 1.27
N GLU A 132 -1.01 28.13 2.24
CA GLU A 132 -0.15 29.22 2.69
C GLU A 132 0.83 29.71 1.61
N GLN A 133 1.23 28.83 0.70
CA GLN A 133 2.21 29.09 -0.35
C GLN A 133 1.58 29.38 -1.72
N ALA A 134 0.32 28.97 -1.93
CA ALA A 134 -0.36 29.04 -3.22
C ALA A 134 -0.62 30.47 -3.70
N ALA A 135 -0.26 30.74 -4.97
CA ALA A 135 -0.64 31.95 -5.68
C ALA A 135 -2.14 31.92 -6.06
N PRO A 136 -2.76 33.06 -6.41
CA PRO A 136 -4.17 33.09 -6.82
C PRO A 136 -4.46 32.20 -8.04
N GLU A 137 -3.55 32.12 -9.01
CA GLU A 137 -3.68 31.26 -10.19
C GLU A 137 -3.72 29.76 -9.88
N ASP A 138 -2.99 29.29 -8.86
CA ASP A 138 -2.92 27.86 -8.49
C ASP A 138 -4.23 27.35 -7.86
N LEU A 139 -5.12 28.25 -7.43
CA LEU A 139 -6.37 27.88 -6.79
C LEU A 139 -7.37 27.25 -7.75
N ASP A 140 -7.26 27.59 -9.04
CA ASP A 140 -8.15 27.07 -10.08
C ASP A 140 -7.88 25.57 -10.35
N ASP A 141 -6.65 25.11 -10.13
CA ASP A 141 -6.26 23.71 -10.27
C ASP A 141 -6.97 22.82 -9.24
N LEU A 142 -7.22 23.36 -8.04
CA LEU A 142 -7.95 22.69 -6.96
C LEU A 142 -9.43 23.06 -6.89
N ALA A 143 -10.00 23.67 -7.93
CA ALA A 143 -11.43 23.89 -8.00
C ALA A 143 -12.22 22.55 -7.89
N PRO A 144 -13.34 22.51 -7.17
CA PRO A 144 -14.07 23.63 -6.57
C PRO A 144 -13.64 23.98 -5.13
N PHE A 145 -12.62 23.32 -4.59
CA PHE A 145 -12.25 23.42 -3.17
C PHE A 145 -11.27 24.57 -2.90
N GLY A 146 -10.35 24.83 -3.83
CA GLY A 146 -9.37 25.91 -3.73
C GLY A 146 -8.60 25.84 -2.40
N ARG A 147 -8.65 26.91 -1.60
CA ARG A 147 -7.95 26.99 -0.30
C ARG A 147 -8.55 26.12 0.81
N HIS A 148 -9.75 25.59 0.62
CA HIS A 148 -10.47 24.91 1.69
C HIS A 148 -10.42 23.40 1.51
N CYS A 149 -9.72 22.72 2.42
CA CYS A 149 -9.68 21.26 2.47
C CYS A 149 -11.12 20.71 2.57
N PRO A 150 -11.56 19.86 1.62
CA PRO A 150 -12.90 19.26 1.67
C PRO A 150 -13.00 18.11 2.69
N GLY A 151 -11.87 17.69 3.25
CA GLY A 151 -11.74 16.49 4.06
C GLY A 151 -11.94 15.20 3.26
N LEU A 152 -12.06 14.08 3.98
CA LEU A 152 -12.18 12.76 3.37
C LEU A 152 -13.51 12.64 2.61
N ALA A 153 -13.43 12.11 1.39
CA ALA A 153 -14.56 11.74 0.58
C ALA A 153 -15.40 10.66 1.27
N PRO A 154 -16.73 10.67 1.05
CA PRO A 154 -17.57 9.58 1.52
C PRO A 154 -17.15 8.24 0.89
N PRO A 155 -17.46 7.11 1.55
CA PRO A 155 -17.18 5.79 0.99
C PRO A 155 -17.91 5.56 -0.33
N GLY A 156 -17.31 4.74 -1.18
CA GLY A 156 -17.93 4.29 -2.43
C GLY A 156 -18.95 3.17 -2.20
N VAL A 157 -19.64 2.79 -3.27
CA VAL A 157 -20.47 1.59 -3.28
C VAL A 157 -19.67 0.47 -3.95
N PRO A 158 -19.40 -0.66 -3.26
CA PRO A 158 -18.68 -1.78 -3.86
C PRO A 158 -19.37 -2.28 -5.13
N VAL A 159 -18.60 -2.40 -6.21
CA VAL A 159 -19.06 -3.00 -7.48
C VAL A 159 -18.77 -4.50 -7.55
N ASP A 160 -17.84 -4.98 -6.73
CA ASP A 160 -17.40 -6.37 -6.62
C ASP A 160 -16.72 -6.59 -5.26
N ASP A 161 -16.35 -7.82 -4.96
CA ASP A 161 -15.57 -8.17 -3.77
C ASP A 161 -14.14 -7.59 -3.83
N PRO A 162 -13.64 -6.89 -2.78
CA PRO A 162 -12.30 -6.28 -2.77
C PRO A 162 -11.17 -7.23 -3.14
N ASP A 163 -11.22 -8.46 -2.64
CA ASP A 163 -10.17 -9.44 -2.87
C ASP A 163 -10.21 -9.96 -4.31
N THR A 164 -11.40 -10.14 -4.87
CA THR A 164 -11.61 -10.50 -6.28
C THR A 164 -11.09 -9.42 -7.23
N VAL A 165 -11.30 -8.14 -6.92
CA VAL A 165 -10.76 -7.02 -7.70
C VAL A 165 -9.24 -6.98 -7.60
N ALA A 166 -8.68 -7.20 -6.41
CA ALA A 166 -7.24 -7.28 -6.20
C ALA A 166 -6.61 -8.44 -6.98
N ASP A 167 -7.19 -9.63 -6.93
CA ASP A 167 -6.73 -10.81 -7.66
C ASP A 167 -6.75 -10.58 -9.18
N ARG A 168 -7.75 -9.85 -9.69
CA ARG A 168 -7.83 -9.47 -11.12
C ARG A 168 -6.72 -8.49 -11.49
N TYR A 169 -6.49 -7.49 -10.66
CA TYR A 169 -5.50 -6.46 -10.94
C TYR A 169 -4.06 -6.98 -10.82
N ALA A 170 -3.78 -7.83 -9.83
CA ALA A 170 -2.50 -8.50 -9.68
C ALA A 170 -2.15 -9.35 -10.92
N ARG A 171 -3.12 -10.06 -11.51
CA ARG A 171 -2.91 -10.76 -12.79
C ARG A 171 -2.50 -9.83 -13.92
N ALA A 172 -3.15 -8.68 -14.03
CA ALA A 172 -2.81 -7.69 -15.06
C ALA A 172 -1.40 -7.09 -14.84
N LEU A 173 -1.03 -6.79 -13.60
CA LEU A 173 0.28 -6.23 -13.26
C LEU A 173 1.42 -7.25 -13.43
N ALA A 174 1.17 -8.52 -13.09
CA ALA A 174 2.17 -9.59 -13.20
C ALA A 174 2.67 -9.82 -14.64
N GLU A 175 1.88 -9.46 -15.67
CA GLU A 175 2.30 -9.48 -17.08
C GLU A 175 3.52 -8.57 -17.35
N ARG A 176 3.81 -7.60 -16.48
CA ARG A 176 5.02 -6.76 -16.54
C ARG A 176 6.30 -7.51 -16.13
N GLY A 177 6.19 -8.72 -15.60
CA GLY A 177 7.33 -9.50 -15.12
C GLY A 177 7.85 -9.01 -13.76
N LEU A 178 6.95 -8.82 -12.79
CA LEU A 178 7.29 -8.32 -11.45
C LEU A 178 7.62 -9.47 -10.48
N SER A 179 8.58 -9.22 -9.59
CA SER A 179 8.94 -10.14 -8.49
C SER A 179 7.85 -10.16 -7.41
N LEU A 180 7.86 -11.18 -6.55
CA LEU A 180 6.91 -11.33 -5.45
C LEU A 180 7.57 -10.96 -4.12
N GLY A 181 6.98 -10.00 -3.42
CA GLY A 181 7.25 -9.71 -2.01
C GLY A 181 6.23 -10.39 -1.09
N LEU A 182 6.67 -10.89 0.07
CA LEU A 182 5.80 -11.34 1.16
C LEU A 182 6.11 -10.57 2.44
N VAL A 183 5.11 -9.85 2.95
CA VAL A 183 5.27 -8.92 4.08
C VAL A 183 4.43 -9.39 5.26
N ALA A 184 5.02 -9.44 6.45
CA ALA A 184 4.30 -9.82 7.67
C ALA A 184 3.44 -8.68 8.22
N VAL A 185 2.16 -8.65 7.84
CA VAL A 185 1.18 -7.65 8.27
C VAL A 185 -0.20 -8.27 8.46
N GLU A 186 -0.98 -7.73 9.40
CA GLU A 186 -2.39 -8.13 9.57
C GLU A 186 -3.33 -7.49 8.53
N ARG A 187 -2.86 -6.41 7.91
CA ARG A 187 -3.64 -5.58 6.99
C ARG A 187 -2.76 -5.17 5.81
N GLY A 188 -3.27 -5.32 4.58
CA GLY A 188 -2.50 -5.02 3.37
C GLY A 188 -2.08 -3.55 3.27
N ALA A 189 -2.90 -2.63 3.77
CA ALA A 189 -2.57 -1.20 3.85
C ALA A 189 -1.31 -0.88 4.68
N ASP A 190 -0.92 -1.77 5.60
CA ASP A 190 0.27 -1.59 6.44
C ASP A 190 1.56 -2.03 5.76
N ALA A 191 1.45 -2.70 4.60
CA ALA A 191 2.59 -3.29 3.93
C ALA A 191 3.64 -2.24 3.56
N VAL A 192 3.23 -1.03 3.18
CA VAL A 192 4.15 0.06 2.84
C VAL A 192 5.05 0.45 4.04
N ALA A 193 4.49 0.52 5.25
CA ALA A 193 5.23 0.85 6.46
C ALA A 193 6.12 -0.32 6.91
N ALA A 194 5.60 -1.54 6.83
CA ALA A 194 6.36 -2.74 7.20
C ALA A 194 7.54 -3.03 6.26
N VAL A 195 7.35 -2.78 4.95
CA VAL A 195 8.45 -2.83 3.96
C VAL A 195 9.46 -1.73 4.23
N GLY A 196 9.03 -0.58 4.74
CA GLY A 196 9.89 0.59 4.89
C GLY A 196 10.08 1.33 3.57
N TRP A 197 9.04 1.36 2.76
CA TRP A 197 9.08 1.97 1.43
C TRP A 197 9.24 3.49 1.55
N GLN A 198 10.20 4.04 0.80
CA GLN A 198 10.60 5.46 0.83
C GLN A 198 10.27 6.19 -0.48
N GLY A 199 9.39 5.63 -1.32
CA GLY A 199 9.10 6.19 -2.63
C GLY A 199 8.48 7.59 -2.61
N ALA A 200 7.88 8.00 -1.49
CA ALA A 200 7.28 9.31 -1.30
C ALA A 200 8.16 10.27 -0.45
N LEU A 201 9.46 9.97 -0.24
CA LEU A 201 10.33 10.66 0.72
C LEU A 201 10.40 12.19 0.54
N ASN A 202 10.32 12.68 -0.70
CA ASN A 202 10.33 14.12 -1.00
C ASN A 202 9.04 14.84 -0.56
N HIS A 203 7.93 14.09 -0.44
CA HIS A 203 6.63 14.60 -0.03
C HIS A 203 6.32 14.32 1.44
N ASN A 204 6.70 13.13 1.92
CA ASN A 204 6.43 12.68 3.27
C ASN A 204 7.62 11.89 3.80
N GLU A 205 8.22 12.37 4.88
CA GLU A 205 9.36 11.71 5.49
C GLU A 205 9.03 10.31 6.00
N TRP A 206 7.77 10.07 6.41
CA TRP A 206 7.36 8.85 7.09
C TRP A 206 6.31 8.10 6.31
N THR A 207 6.40 6.77 6.33
CA THR A 207 5.45 5.89 5.64
C THR A 207 4.20 5.65 6.49
N ALA A 208 4.27 5.77 7.82
CA ALA A 208 3.12 5.55 8.71
C ALA A 208 1.90 6.46 8.44
N PRO A 209 2.03 7.78 8.19
CA PRO A 209 0.91 8.62 7.74
C PRO A 209 0.29 8.13 6.43
N LEU A 210 1.12 7.72 5.45
CA LEU A 210 0.63 7.20 4.18
C LEU A 210 -0.14 5.88 4.38
N ALA A 211 0.40 4.95 5.17
CA ALA A 211 -0.27 3.72 5.54
C ALA A 211 -1.62 4.00 6.22
N ALA A 212 -1.74 5.05 7.05
CA ALA A 212 -3.00 5.43 7.68
C ALA A 212 -4.04 5.88 6.64
N VAL A 213 -3.64 6.67 5.63
CA VAL A 213 -4.51 7.02 4.50
C VAL A 213 -4.96 5.75 3.75
N LEU A 214 -4.03 4.82 3.48
CA LEU A 214 -4.34 3.54 2.86
C LEU A 214 -5.32 2.70 3.70
N ARG A 215 -5.21 2.68 5.03
CA ARG A 215 -6.21 2.03 5.91
C ARG A 215 -7.59 2.66 5.71
N GLY A 216 -7.64 3.99 5.63
CA GLY A 216 -8.86 4.73 5.37
C GLY A 216 -9.49 4.42 4.00
N TRP A 217 -8.67 4.18 2.97
CA TRP A 217 -9.16 3.76 1.66
C TRP A 217 -9.53 2.28 1.59
N GLU A 218 -8.83 1.42 2.31
CA GLU A 218 -9.23 0.02 2.47
C GLU A 218 -10.63 -0.08 3.09
N ASP A 219 -10.90 0.69 4.15
CA ASP A 219 -12.19 0.70 4.82
C ASP A 219 -13.31 1.34 3.97
N ARG A 220 -13.02 2.44 3.27
CA ARG A 220 -14.04 3.22 2.53
C ARG A 220 -14.25 2.81 1.08
N PHE A 221 -13.24 2.23 0.46
CA PHE A 221 -13.23 1.93 -0.97
C PHE A 221 -12.92 0.47 -1.29
N GLY A 222 -12.64 -0.35 -0.28
CA GLY A 222 -12.13 -1.71 -0.49
C GLY A 222 -10.80 -1.69 -1.24
N ALA A 223 -9.98 -0.66 -0.99
CA ALA A 223 -8.68 -0.53 -1.64
C ALA A 223 -7.71 -1.59 -1.11
N ARG A 224 -6.94 -2.23 -1.99
CA ARG A 224 -5.86 -3.16 -1.60
C ARG A 224 -4.55 -2.73 -2.25
N VAL A 225 -3.49 -2.71 -1.46
CA VAL A 225 -2.11 -2.53 -1.96
C VAL A 225 -1.70 -3.77 -2.72
N VAL A 226 -1.39 -3.63 -4.01
CA VAL A 226 -1.09 -4.77 -4.90
C VAL A 226 0.37 -4.77 -5.32
N ALA A 227 0.94 -3.61 -5.63
CA ALA A 227 2.33 -3.52 -6.08
C ALA A 227 3.05 -2.26 -5.58
N LEU A 228 4.37 -2.37 -5.48
CA LEU A 228 5.30 -1.27 -5.20
C LEU A 228 6.42 -1.27 -6.23
N GLY A 229 6.78 -0.08 -6.70
CA GLY A 229 8.06 0.17 -7.35
C GLY A 229 8.95 1.08 -6.52
N PHE A 230 10.01 1.61 -7.11
CA PHE A 230 10.93 2.52 -6.43
C PHE A 230 10.20 3.72 -5.80
N ASN A 231 9.38 4.39 -6.61
CA ASN A 231 8.56 5.54 -6.23
C ASN A 231 7.12 5.44 -6.77
N THR A 232 6.64 4.22 -7.03
CA THR A 232 5.28 3.96 -7.51
C THR A 232 4.50 3.04 -6.58
N LEU A 233 3.19 3.26 -6.50
CA LEU A 233 2.25 2.49 -5.68
C LEU A 233 1.00 2.15 -6.49
N GLU A 234 0.66 0.86 -6.55
CA GLU A 234 -0.49 0.36 -7.29
C GLU A 234 -1.55 -0.21 -6.33
N LEU A 235 -2.77 0.32 -6.42
CA LEU A 235 -3.92 -0.09 -5.62
C LEU A 235 -5.02 -0.67 -6.51
N SER A 236 -5.61 -1.79 -6.10
CA SER A 236 -6.94 -2.19 -6.59
C SER A 236 -8.04 -1.53 -5.76
N VAL A 237 -9.21 -1.28 -6.35
CA VAL A 237 -10.32 -0.57 -5.71
C VAL A 237 -11.67 -1.18 -6.05
N ALA A 238 -12.37 -1.71 -5.04
CA ALA A 238 -13.66 -2.35 -5.21
C ALA A 238 -14.85 -1.39 -5.23
N ALA A 239 -14.73 -0.18 -4.69
CA ALA A 239 -15.82 0.79 -4.64
C ALA A 239 -15.41 2.14 -5.25
N PRO A 240 -15.12 2.20 -6.57
CA PRO A 240 -14.59 3.40 -7.19
C PRO A 240 -15.62 4.55 -7.22
N PRO A 241 -15.17 5.82 -7.34
CA PRO A 241 -16.09 6.94 -7.45
C PRO A 241 -16.84 6.91 -8.78
N ILE A 242 -18.18 6.90 -8.74
CA ILE A 242 -19.01 6.77 -9.96
C ILE A 242 -19.56 8.11 -10.45
N THR A 243 -19.80 9.06 -9.53
CA THR A 243 -20.33 10.38 -9.90
C THR A 243 -19.21 11.40 -10.01
N THR A 244 -19.35 12.40 -10.89
CA THR A 244 -18.36 13.49 -11.01
C THR A 244 -18.09 14.17 -9.68
N ARG A 245 -19.13 14.47 -8.89
CA ARG A 245 -18.96 15.09 -7.57
C ARG A 245 -18.13 14.22 -6.62
N HIS A 246 -18.38 12.91 -6.60
CA HIS A 246 -17.63 12.00 -5.75
C HIS A 246 -16.20 11.83 -6.24
N ALA A 247 -16.00 11.72 -7.56
CA ALA A 247 -14.68 11.61 -8.17
C ALA A 247 -13.81 12.84 -7.90
N VAL A 248 -14.38 14.05 -7.96
CA VAL A 248 -13.68 15.29 -7.59
C VAL A 248 -13.27 15.31 -6.12
N HIS A 249 -14.10 14.77 -5.22
CA HIS A 249 -13.75 14.65 -3.80
C HIS A 249 -12.62 13.63 -3.58
N VAL A 250 -12.69 12.46 -4.23
CA VAL A 250 -11.61 11.46 -4.18
C VAL A 250 -10.32 12.00 -4.79
N ALA A 251 -10.41 12.76 -5.90
CA ALA A 251 -9.27 13.44 -6.52
C ALA A 251 -8.57 14.40 -5.54
N ALA A 252 -9.33 15.12 -4.71
CA ALA A 252 -8.77 16.00 -3.70
C ALA A 252 -7.98 15.23 -2.62
N GLU A 253 -8.47 14.06 -2.20
CA GLU A 253 -7.69 13.18 -1.30
C GLU A 253 -6.44 12.64 -1.97
N HIS A 254 -6.54 12.20 -3.23
CA HIS A 254 -5.41 11.69 -3.99
C HIS A 254 -4.32 12.76 -4.12
N TRP A 255 -4.69 14.01 -4.38
CA TRP A 255 -3.74 15.11 -4.50
C TRP A 255 -3.00 15.36 -3.18
N ALA A 256 -3.69 15.34 -2.03
CA ALA A 256 -3.01 15.47 -0.74
C ALA A 256 -2.07 14.28 -0.44
N PHE A 257 -2.42 13.09 -0.92
CA PHE A 257 -1.61 11.88 -0.78
C PHE A 257 -0.40 11.87 -1.72
N CYS A 258 -0.57 12.33 -2.94
CA CYS A 258 0.42 12.37 -4.02
C CYS A 258 0.13 13.60 -4.90
N PRO A 259 0.76 14.75 -4.63
CA PRO A 259 0.49 15.99 -5.38
C PRO A 259 0.84 15.89 -6.88
N ASP A 260 1.81 15.04 -7.21
CA ASP A 260 2.35 14.84 -8.55
C ASP A 260 1.33 14.34 -9.58
N ILE A 261 0.21 13.76 -9.14
CA ILE A 261 -0.87 13.32 -10.01
C ILE A 261 -1.45 14.45 -10.88
N LEU A 262 -1.37 15.71 -10.43
CA LEU A 262 -1.84 16.85 -11.22
C LEU A 262 -0.76 17.33 -12.18
N PHE A 263 0.50 17.43 -11.74
CA PHE A 263 1.63 17.87 -12.57
C PHE A 263 1.89 16.91 -13.73
N GLN A 264 1.74 15.61 -13.50
CA GLN A 264 1.93 14.56 -14.50
C GLN A 264 0.63 14.20 -15.24
N GLY A 265 -0.49 14.76 -14.80
CA GLY A 265 -1.83 14.45 -15.29
C GLY A 265 -2.55 15.65 -15.92
N PRO A 266 -3.88 15.73 -15.78
CA PRO A 266 -4.69 16.77 -16.42
C PRO A 266 -4.51 18.20 -15.90
N GLY A 267 -3.63 18.43 -14.92
CA GLY A 267 -3.38 19.73 -14.28
C GLY A 267 -4.46 20.20 -13.30
N THR A 268 -5.66 19.62 -13.30
CA THR A 268 -6.78 20.04 -12.43
C THR A 268 -7.47 18.87 -11.75
N LEU A 269 -8.06 19.12 -10.57
CA LEU A 269 -8.87 18.10 -9.86
C LEU A 269 -10.03 17.62 -10.72
N ALA A 270 -10.69 18.51 -11.46
CA ALA A 270 -11.80 18.14 -12.34
C ALA A 270 -11.35 17.23 -13.49
N GLY A 271 -10.20 17.53 -14.10
CA GLY A 271 -9.62 16.68 -15.15
C GLY A 271 -9.23 15.31 -14.61
N TYR A 272 -8.50 15.27 -13.50
CA TYR A 272 -8.09 14.01 -12.87
C TYR A 272 -9.29 13.19 -12.38
N ALA A 273 -10.34 13.84 -11.87
CA ALA A 273 -11.59 13.19 -11.48
C ALA A 273 -12.26 12.44 -12.63
N GLU A 274 -12.24 12.99 -13.84
CA GLU A 274 -12.78 12.29 -15.03
C GLU A 274 -11.95 11.05 -15.37
N GLU A 275 -10.64 11.06 -15.10
CA GLU A 275 -9.79 9.88 -15.31
C GLU A 275 -10.05 8.78 -14.30
N ILE A 276 -10.24 9.09 -13.01
CA ILE A 276 -10.42 8.06 -11.97
C ILE A 276 -11.87 7.58 -11.84
N ARG A 277 -12.83 8.26 -12.45
CA ARG A 277 -14.25 7.91 -12.35
C ARG A 277 -14.51 6.50 -12.89
N GLY A 278 -15.00 5.62 -12.01
CA GLY A 278 -15.29 4.22 -12.32
C GLY A 278 -14.08 3.32 -12.48
N LYS A 279 -12.84 3.81 -12.33
CA LYS A 279 -11.64 2.97 -12.41
C LYS A 279 -11.48 2.15 -11.14
N THR A 280 -11.31 0.84 -11.30
CA THR A 280 -11.11 -0.12 -10.20
C THR A 280 -9.64 -0.30 -9.83
N ASN A 281 -8.78 0.63 -10.24
CA ASN A 281 -7.38 0.71 -9.84
C ASN A 281 -6.94 2.17 -9.76
N TRP A 282 -6.01 2.44 -8.84
CA TRP A 282 -5.34 3.71 -8.68
C TRP A 282 -3.83 3.48 -8.69
N SER A 283 -3.13 4.30 -9.47
CA SER A 283 -1.67 4.31 -9.59
C SER A 283 -1.17 5.67 -9.13
N PHE A 284 -0.11 5.65 -8.33
CA PHE A 284 0.56 6.85 -7.83
C PHE A 284 2.05 6.79 -8.16
N TRP A 285 2.65 7.92 -8.49
CA TRP A 285 4.07 8.07 -8.77
C TRP A 285 4.55 9.39 -8.15
N TRP A 286 5.64 9.34 -7.38
CA TRP A 286 6.28 10.50 -6.75
C TRP A 286 7.64 10.75 -7.39
N ASP A 287 7.99 12.02 -7.65
CA ASP A 287 9.35 12.43 -8.09
C ASP A 287 10.28 12.75 -6.91
#